data_AF-A0A0T0M716-F1
#
_entry.id   AF-A0A0T0M716-F1
#
_cell.length_a   1.000
_cell.length_b   1.000
_cell.length_c   1.000
_cell.angle_alpha   90.00
_cell.angle_beta   90.00
_cell.angle_gamma   90.00
#
_symmetry.space_group_name_H-M   'P 1'
#
loop_
_entity.id
_entity.type
_entity.pdbx_description
1 polymer ?
#
loop_
_entity_poly.entity_id
_entity_poly.type
_entity_poly.pdbx_seq_one_letter_code
_entity_poly.pdbx_strand_id
1 'polypeptide(L)'
;MYLYKFLQYNDLEKSVLSEDETLENIMDLVLDGTPNKEEKKALITTEDWSKYAYQNEKEYHLTVYLNDKLYCYIDNSTMDINIDFLTYNQGEIFKHLTLVYDKYNMDIAFEEDRYEKFQDDALFLSQINNYYEDDEKKVTNKLIFKLEGSANILSTTFDKKNKKTSTEAKKTKANVSHNFISPPKNYIDYEKLIDYKNILKPEYLDL
;
A
#
# COMPACT_ATOMS: atom_id res chain seq x y z
N MET A 1 -3.63 16.00 -13.76
CA MET A 1 -4.74 15.99 -12.77
C MET A 1 -4.93 14.56 -12.31
N TYR A 2 -5.13 14.33 -11.01
CA TYR A 2 -5.43 13.00 -10.49
C TYR A 2 -6.92 12.69 -10.65
N LEU A 3 -7.23 11.47 -11.09
CA LEU A 3 -8.57 10.92 -11.11
C LEU A 3 -8.59 9.69 -10.20
N TYR A 4 -9.48 9.71 -9.21
CA TYR A 4 -9.68 8.60 -8.27
C TYR A 4 -10.85 7.75 -8.75
N LYS A 5 -10.65 6.43 -8.82
CA LYS A 5 -11.71 5.43 -8.99
C LYS A 5 -11.65 4.45 -7.84
N PHE A 6 -12.79 4.07 -7.28
CA PHE A 6 -12.86 3.19 -6.11
C PHE A 6 -12.80 1.72 -6.53
N LEU A 7 -11.79 1.35 -7.30
CA LEU A 7 -11.64 0.02 -7.87
C LEU A 7 -10.40 -0.64 -7.29
N GLN A 8 -10.51 -1.94 -7.02
CA GLN A 8 -9.40 -2.74 -6.52
C GLN A 8 -8.44 -3.12 -7.66
N TYR A 9 -7.15 -3.05 -7.40
CA TYR A 9 -6.13 -3.67 -8.25
C TYR A 9 -5.87 -5.11 -7.80
N ASN A 10 -5.92 -6.05 -8.74
CA ASN A 10 -5.60 -7.45 -8.51
C ASN A 10 -4.18 -7.75 -9.01
N ASP A 11 -3.26 -7.99 -8.08
CA ASP A 11 -1.86 -8.27 -8.43
C ASP A 11 -1.63 -9.67 -9.01
N LEU A 12 -2.55 -10.61 -8.86
CA LEU A 12 -2.45 -11.93 -9.49
C LEU A 12 -2.87 -11.86 -10.97
N GLU A 13 -3.95 -11.16 -11.25
CA GLU A 13 -4.51 -11.00 -12.61
C GLU A 13 -3.88 -9.86 -13.39
N LYS A 14 -3.07 -9.01 -12.74
CA LYS A 14 -2.47 -7.81 -13.32
C LYS A 14 -3.51 -6.90 -13.97
N SER A 15 -4.64 -6.71 -13.29
CA SER A 15 -5.81 -5.99 -13.77
C SER A 15 -6.41 -5.09 -12.68
N VAL A 16 -7.13 -4.05 -13.09
CA VAL A 16 -8.01 -3.29 -12.20
C VAL A 16 -9.40 -3.88 -12.35
N LEU A 17 -9.99 -4.30 -11.24
CA LEU A 17 -11.29 -4.95 -11.21
C LEU A 17 -12.42 -3.99 -11.59
N SER A 18 -13.52 -4.56 -12.06
CA SER A 18 -14.78 -3.83 -12.22
C SER A 18 -15.38 -3.44 -10.87
N GLU A 19 -16.41 -2.59 -10.90
CA GLU A 19 -17.15 -2.18 -9.71
C GLU A 19 -17.82 -3.39 -9.02
N ASP A 20 -18.47 -4.27 -9.80
CA ASP A 20 -19.14 -5.45 -9.27
C ASP A 20 -18.15 -6.41 -8.59
N GLU A 21 -17.02 -6.71 -9.25
CA GLU A 21 -15.95 -7.55 -8.69
C GLU A 21 -15.31 -6.92 -7.44
N THR A 22 -15.15 -5.60 -7.43
CA THR A 22 -14.63 -4.89 -6.25
C THR A 22 -15.60 -4.99 -5.07
N LEU A 23 -16.91 -4.81 -5.32
CA LEU A 23 -17.95 -4.96 -4.28
C LEU A 23 -18.05 -6.39 -3.76
N GLU A 24 -17.92 -7.39 -4.63
CA GLU A 24 -17.87 -8.81 -4.25
C GLU A 24 -16.68 -9.08 -3.34
N ASN A 25 -15.48 -8.59 -3.69
CA ASN A 25 -14.31 -8.73 -2.82
C ASN A 25 -14.47 -8.03 -1.47
N ILE A 26 -15.07 -6.83 -1.43
CA ILE A 26 -15.37 -6.16 -0.15
C ILE A 26 -16.32 -7.01 0.69
N MET A 27 -17.37 -7.56 0.08
CA MET A 27 -18.33 -8.44 0.76
C MET A 27 -17.63 -9.65 1.38
N ASP A 28 -16.80 -10.33 0.60
CA ASP A 28 -16.24 -11.63 0.98
C ASP A 28 -15.00 -11.50 1.88
N LEU A 29 -14.13 -10.54 1.60
CA LEU A 29 -12.82 -10.41 2.25
C LEU A 29 -12.80 -9.40 3.40
N VAL A 30 -13.56 -8.31 3.28
CA VAL A 30 -13.58 -7.24 4.30
C VAL A 30 -14.70 -7.48 5.32
N LEU A 31 -15.81 -8.08 4.90
CA LEU A 31 -17.02 -8.25 5.72
C LEU A 31 -17.35 -9.71 6.04
N ASP A 32 -16.49 -10.66 5.65
CA ASP A 32 -16.66 -12.10 5.87
C ASP A 32 -18.05 -12.62 5.41
N GLY A 33 -18.60 -12.03 4.34
CA GLY A 33 -19.93 -12.34 3.81
C GLY A 33 -21.11 -11.99 4.75
N THR A 34 -20.88 -11.27 5.84
CA THR A 34 -21.88 -11.02 6.89
C THR A 34 -22.11 -9.53 7.20
N PRO A 35 -22.39 -8.69 6.19
CA PRO A 35 -22.58 -7.26 6.40
C PRO A 35 -23.82 -6.96 7.26
N ASN A 36 -23.66 -5.99 8.14
CA ASN A 36 -24.74 -5.43 8.93
C ASN A 36 -25.67 -4.54 8.08
N LYS A 37 -26.72 -4.02 8.71
CA LYS A 37 -27.75 -3.23 8.02
C LYS A 37 -27.20 -1.95 7.37
N GLU A 38 -26.27 -1.25 8.03
CA GLU A 38 -25.70 -0.01 7.50
C GLU A 38 -24.64 -0.30 6.43
N GLU A 39 -23.82 -1.34 6.61
CA GLU A 39 -22.87 -1.81 5.59
C GLU A 39 -23.58 -2.20 4.29
N LYS A 40 -24.70 -2.94 4.38
CA LYS A 40 -25.53 -3.27 3.20
C LYS A 40 -26.05 -2.05 2.44
N LYS A 41 -26.30 -0.93 3.13
CA LYS A 41 -26.73 0.31 2.47
C LYS A 41 -25.57 1.05 1.82
N ALA A 42 -24.35 0.86 2.30
CA ALA A 42 -23.15 1.47 1.73
C ALA A 42 -22.63 0.70 0.51
N LEU A 43 -22.92 -0.60 0.39
CA LEU A 43 -22.51 -1.46 -0.73
C LEU A 43 -23.37 -1.28 -2.01
N ILE A 44 -23.81 -0.05 -2.29
CA ILE A 44 -24.54 0.27 -3.55
C ILE A 44 -23.55 0.54 -4.67
N THR A 45 -22.50 1.30 -4.36
CA THR A 45 -21.37 1.58 -5.25
C THR A 45 -20.08 1.49 -4.45
N THR A 46 -18.97 1.30 -5.15
CA THR A 46 -17.64 1.30 -4.53
C THR A 46 -17.29 2.65 -3.88
N GLU A 47 -17.79 3.76 -4.44
CA GLU A 47 -17.63 5.09 -3.86
C GLU A 47 -18.42 5.26 -2.56
N ASP A 48 -19.68 4.82 -2.53
CA ASP A 48 -20.51 4.88 -1.32
C ASP A 48 -19.93 4.01 -0.20
N TRP A 49 -19.39 2.83 -0.56
CA TRP A 49 -18.64 2.01 0.37
C TRP A 49 -17.43 2.77 0.92
N SER A 50 -16.62 3.38 0.07
CA SER A 50 -15.39 4.07 0.47
C SER A 50 -15.66 5.25 1.41
N LYS A 51 -16.74 6.01 1.17
CA LYS A 51 -17.21 7.08 2.08
C LYS A 51 -17.57 6.53 3.45
N TYR A 52 -18.35 5.45 3.48
CA TYR A 52 -18.75 4.79 4.72
C TYR A 52 -17.53 4.19 5.45
N ALA A 53 -16.66 3.49 4.72
CA ALA A 53 -15.51 2.80 5.25
C ALA A 53 -14.53 3.77 5.91
N TYR A 54 -14.24 4.91 5.27
CA TYR A 54 -13.39 5.95 5.86
C TYR A 54 -13.94 6.47 7.20
N GLN A 55 -15.25 6.70 7.30
CA GLN A 55 -15.88 7.21 8.53
C GLN A 55 -15.95 6.17 9.66
N ASN A 56 -15.85 4.89 9.33
CA ASN A 56 -16.02 3.78 10.26
C ASN A 56 -14.74 2.94 10.41
N GLU A 57 -13.59 3.48 10.01
CA GLU A 57 -12.27 2.83 10.09
C GLU A 57 -12.24 1.42 9.46
N LYS A 58 -12.91 1.24 8.31
CA LYS A 58 -12.92 -0.01 7.54
C LYS A 58 -12.08 0.07 6.28
N GLU A 59 -11.81 -1.11 5.73
CA GLU A 59 -11.02 -1.25 4.51
C GLU A 59 -11.77 -0.77 3.25
N TYR A 60 -11.04 -0.08 2.38
CA TYR A 60 -11.52 0.30 1.04
C TYR A 60 -10.36 0.54 0.07
N HIS A 61 -10.70 0.54 -1.21
CA HIS A 61 -9.76 0.47 -2.31
C HIS A 61 -9.87 1.68 -3.22
N LEU A 62 -8.74 2.23 -3.67
CA LEU A 62 -8.70 3.26 -4.70
C LEU A 62 -7.64 2.96 -5.75
N THR A 63 -8.00 3.16 -7.00
CA THR A 63 -7.07 3.23 -8.11
C THR A 63 -6.98 4.67 -8.61
N VAL A 64 -5.77 5.20 -8.69
CA VAL A 64 -5.47 6.57 -9.10
C VAL A 64 -4.93 6.57 -10.53
N TYR A 65 -5.47 7.47 -11.33
CA TYR A 65 -5.00 7.75 -12.68
C TYR A 65 -4.38 9.15 -12.73
N LEU A 66 -3.22 9.27 -13.36
CA LEU A 66 -2.55 10.55 -13.62
C LEU A 66 -2.53 10.80 -15.12
N ASN A 67 -3.28 11.80 -15.58
CA ASN A 67 -3.43 12.13 -17.00
C ASN A 67 -3.87 10.89 -17.82
N ASP A 68 -4.96 10.26 -17.37
CA ASP A 68 -5.60 9.06 -17.96
C ASP A 68 -4.74 7.79 -17.98
N LYS A 69 -3.58 7.80 -17.32
CA LYS A 69 -2.72 6.62 -17.15
C LYS A 69 -2.83 6.10 -15.73
N LEU A 70 -2.95 4.77 -15.60
CA LEU A 70 -2.86 4.08 -14.31
C LEU A 70 -1.57 4.51 -13.60
N TYR A 71 -1.70 5.00 -12.37
CA TYR A 71 -0.59 5.57 -11.62
C TYR A 71 -0.27 4.77 -10.36
N CYS A 72 -1.27 4.59 -9.49
CA CYS A 72 -1.11 3.78 -8.30
C CYS A 72 -2.43 3.17 -7.85
N TYR A 73 -2.32 2.12 -7.06
CA TYR A 73 -3.39 1.54 -6.28
C TYR A 73 -3.15 1.83 -4.79
N ILE A 74 -4.22 2.10 -4.06
CA ILE A 74 -4.23 2.42 -2.65
C ILE A 74 -5.18 1.43 -1.97
N ASP A 75 -4.62 0.70 -1.03
CA ASP A 75 -5.35 -0.15 -0.11
C ASP A 75 -5.32 0.50 1.26
N ASN A 76 -6.47 1.01 1.71
CA ASN A 76 -6.61 1.62 3.02
C ASN A 76 -7.21 0.59 3.97
N SER A 77 -6.36 -0.19 4.64
CA SER A 77 -6.76 -1.24 5.56
C SER A 77 -7.01 -0.69 6.97
N THR A 78 -7.44 -1.54 7.92
CA THR A 78 -7.58 -1.11 9.32
C THR A 78 -6.26 -0.67 9.93
N MET A 79 -5.15 -1.36 9.63
CA MET A 79 -3.86 -1.17 10.31
C MET A 79 -2.91 -0.23 9.59
N ASP A 80 -3.03 -0.14 8.27
CA ASP A 80 -2.07 0.53 7.42
C ASP A 80 -2.73 1.12 6.16
N ILE A 81 -1.94 1.86 5.40
CA ILE A 81 -2.26 2.25 4.04
C ILE A 81 -1.12 1.75 3.17
N ASN A 82 -1.43 0.84 2.25
CA ASN A 82 -0.50 0.35 1.24
C ASN A 82 -0.72 1.11 -0.07
N ILE A 83 0.35 1.62 -0.66
CA ILE A 83 0.31 2.29 -1.97
C ILE A 83 1.22 1.56 -2.92
N ASP A 84 0.62 0.90 -3.90
CA ASP A 84 1.30 0.19 -4.98
C ASP A 84 1.39 1.11 -6.21
N PHE A 85 2.59 1.54 -6.58
CA PHE A 85 2.83 2.33 -7.78
C PHE A 85 2.96 1.41 -8.99
N LEU A 86 2.15 1.72 -10.00
CA LEU A 86 1.91 0.85 -11.14
C LEU A 86 2.47 1.48 -12.41
N THR A 87 2.99 0.62 -13.28
CA THR A 87 3.43 0.94 -14.63
C THR A 87 3.09 -0.24 -15.54
N TYR A 88 3.56 -0.24 -16.78
CA TYR A 88 3.47 -1.38 -17.66
C TYR A 88 4.86 -1.97 -17.92
N ASN A 89 4.98 -3.29 -17.81
CA ASN A 89 6.16 -4.05 -18.24
C ASN A 89 5.68 -5.15 -19.20
N GLN A 90 6.24 -5.20 -20.41
CA GLN A 90 5.87 -6.16 -21.45
C GLN A 90 4.36 -6.25 -21.76
N GLY A 91 3.61 -5.16 -21.56
CA GLY A 91 2.17 -5.06 -21.83
C GLY A 91 1.27 -5.42 -20.65
N GLU A 92 1.83 -5.91 -19.54
CA GLU A 92 1.10 -6.22 -18.31
C GLU A 92 1.30 -5.11 -17.27
N ILE A 93 0.33 -4.94 -16.37
CA ILE A 93 0.49 -4.03 -15.23
C ILE A 93 1.63 -4.58 -14.36
N PHE A 94 2.57 -3.70 -14.03
CA PHE A 94 3.72 -4.02 -13.22
C PHE A 94 3.80 -3.07 -12.03
N LYS A 95 3.85 -3.65 -10.84
CA LYS A 95 4.13 -2.93 -9.61
C LYS A 95 5.64 -2.73 -9.47
N HIS A 96 6.09 -1.47 -9.44
CA HIS A 96 7.52 -1.14 -9.36
C HIS A 96 7.94 -0.59 -8.00
N LEU A 97 7.01 -0.03 -7.23
CA LEU A 97 7.25 0.54 -5.90
C LEU A 97 6.03 0.29 -5.01
N THR A 98 6.24 -0.09 -3.75
CA THR A 98 5.21 -0.09 -2.70
C THR A 98 5.66 0.78 -1.53
N LEU A 99 4.76 1.61 -1.02
CA LEU A 99 4.91 2.31 0.26
C LEU A 99 3.87 1.78 1.25
N VAL A 100 4.31 1.51 2.48
CA VAL A 100 3.42 1.07 3.57
C VAL A 100 3.47 2.10 4.68
N TYR A 101 2.29 2.56 5.07
CA TYR A 101 2.10 3.56 6.11
C TYR A 101 1.31 2.96 7.26
N ASP A 102 1.96 2.72 8.40
CA ASP A 102 1.29 2.21 9.60
C ASP A 102 0.43 3.31 10.22
N LYS A 103 -0.80 2.97 10.62
CA LYS A 103 -1.68 3.87 11.38
C LYS A 103 -1.45 3.80 12.89
N TYR A 104 -0.87 2.70 13.34
CA TYR A 104 -0.63 2.40 14.75
C TYR A 104 0.83 2.06 15.00
N ASN A 105 1.26 2.15 16.26
CA ASN A 105 2.55 1.62 16.67
C ASN A 105 2.53 0.08 16.61
N MET A 106 3.01 -0.47 15.49
CA MET A 106 2.99 -1.91 15.25
C MET A 106 3.90 -2.70 16.20
N ASP A 107 4.96 -2.09 16.73
CA ASP A 107 5.80 -2.78 17.73
C ASP A 107 4.98 -3.03 19.02
N ILE A 108 4.14 -2.07 19.45
CA ILE A 108 3.21 -2.26 20.59
C ILE A 108 2.07 -3.22 20.21
N ALA A 109 1.50 -3.09 19.01
CA ALA A 109 0.40 -3.94 18.59
C ALA A 109 0.79 -5.44 18.59
N PHE A 110 1.99 -5.78 18.14
CA PHE A 110 2.44 -7.17 18.11
C PHE A 110 2.90 -7.71 19.46
N GLU A 111 3.48 -6.88 20.32
CA GLU A 111 4.00 -7.32 21.63
C GLU A 111 2.92 -7.33 22.72
N GLU A 112 1.97 -6.40 22.67
CA GLU A 112 0.99 -6.15 23.73
C GLU A 112 -0.48 -6.36 23.30
N ASP A 113 -0.74 -6.70 22.03
CA ASP A 113 -2.09 -6.80 21.45
C ASP A 113 -2.91 -5.50 21.66
N ARG A 114 -2.24 -4.36 21.46
CA ARG A 114 -2.78 -3.03 21.77
C ARG A 114 -2.52 -2.03 20.65
N TYR A 115 -3.59 -1.43 20.15
CA TYR A 115 -3.53 -0.45 19.07
C TYR A 115 -3.39 0.97 19.63
N GLU A 116 -2.19 1.53 19.53
CA GLU A 116 -1.91 2.92 19.87
C GLU A 116 -1.69 3.76 18.62
N LYS A 117 -2.51 4.79 18.43
CA LYS A 117 -2.28 5.78 17.36
C LYS A 117 -1.04 6.60 17.66
N PHE A 118 -0.34 7.01 16.61
CA PHE A 118 0.73 7.99 16.75
C PHE A 118 0.19 9.36 17.13
N GLN A 119 1.07 10.25 17.59
CA GLN A 119 0.71 11.62 17.91
C GLN A 119 0.01 12.30 16.71
N ASP A 120 -1.07 13.03 16.99
CA ASP A 120 -1.89 13.75 15.99
C ASP A 120 -2.44 12.84 14.87
N ASP A 121 -2.67 11.55 15.18
CA ASP A 121 -3.10 10.51 14.23
C ASP A 121 -2.17 10.40 13.01
N ALA A 122 -0.90 10.75 13.17
CA ALA A 122 0.09 10.64 12.11
C ALA A 122 0.21 9.20 11.59
N LEU A 123 0.55 9.06 10.32
CA LEU A 123 0.95 7.80 9.71
C LEU A 123 2.46 7.65 9.77
N PHE A 124 2.96 6.43 9.91
CA PHE A 124 4.40 6.14 9.87
C PHE A 124 4.77 5.36 8.61
N LEU A 125 5.59 5.95 7.72
CA LEU A 125 6.17 5.22 6.58
C LEU A 125 7.10 4.11 7.10
N SER A 126 6.57 2.89 7.19
CA SER A 126 7.20 1.75 7.83
C SER A 126 7.98 0.89 6.84
N GLN A 127 7.56 0.86 5.58
CA GLN A 127 8.20 0.03 4.57
C GLN A 127 8.20 0.66 3.18
N ILE A 128 9.29 0.45 2.46
CA ILE A 128 9.46 0.76 1.05
C ILE A 128 9.89 -0.53 0.34
N ASN A 129 9.17 -0.93 -0.71
CA ASN A 129 9.58 -2.05 -1.55
C ASN A 129 9.82 -1.57 -2.98
N ASN A 130 10.99 -1.85 -3.57
CA ASN A 130 11.25 -1.66 -4.99
C ASN A 130 11.24 -3.01 -5.69
N TYR A 131 10.69 -3.03 -6.90
CA TYR A 131 10.58 -4.22 -7.73
C TYR A 131 11.17 -3.95 -9.10
N TYR A 132 12.04 -4.85 -9.52
CA TYR A 132 12.64 -4.84 -10.85
C TYR A 132 12.50 -6.22 -11.48
N GLU A 133 12.08 -6.26 -12.74
CA GLU A 133 11.92 -7.52 -13.48
C GLU A 133 12.38 -7.34 -14.92
N ASP A 134 13.31 -8.20 -15.33
CA ASP A 134 13.73 -8.36 -16.72
C ASP A 134 13.61 -9.83 -17.14
N ASP A 135 14.08 -10.17 -18.34
CA ASP A 135 13.97 -11.53 -18.89
C ASP A 135 14.78 -12.58 -18.10
N GLU A 136 15.79 -12.16 -17.31
CA GLU A 136 16.71 -13.04 -16.61
C GLU A 136 16.36 -13.19 -15.12
N LYS A 137 15.89 -12.11 -14.48
CA LYS A 137 15.72 -12.06 -13.03
C LYS A 137 14.51 -11.25 -12.58
N LYS A 138 14.06 -11.55 -11.36
CA LYS A 138 13.18 -10.70 -10.55
C LYS A 138 13.96 -10.27 -9.32
N VAL A 139 13.97 -8.98 -9.02
CA VAL A 139 14.64 -8.40 -7.86
C VAL A 139 13.60 -7.67 -7.03
N THR A 140 13.58 -7.95 -5.73
CA THR A 140 12.76 -7.26 -4.74
C THR A 140 13.67 -6.72 -3.65
N ASN A 141 13.68 -5.41 -3.48
CA ASN A 141 14.38 -4.74 -2.40
C ASN A 141 13.35 -4.22 -1.40
N LYS A 142 13.51 -4.57 -0.12
CA LYS A 142 12.63 -4.14 0.97
C LYS A 142 13.43 -3.36 1.99
N LEU A 143 13.02 -2.13 2.27
CA LEU A 143 13.53 -1.31 3.36
C LEU A 143 12.44 -1.20 4.43
N ILE A 144 12.70 -1.74 5.62
CA ILE A 144 11.75 -1.78 6.74
C ILE A 144 12.31 -0.91 7.86
N PHE A 145 11.63 0.17 8.19
CA PHE A 145 11.99 1.10 9.25
C PHE A 145 11.50 0.62 10.62
N LYS A 146 12.29 0.90 11.65
CA LYS A 146 11.95 0.67 13.05
C LYS A 146 11.92 2.00 13.80
N LEU A 147 10.94 2.15 14.70
CA LEU A 147 10.74 3.37 15.47
C LEU A 147 11.97 3.72 16.34
N GLU A 148 12.74 2.72 16.77
CA GLU A 148 14.00 2.86 17.50
C GLU A 148 15.16 3.50 16.69
N GLY A 149 14.95 3.89 15.43
CA GLY A 149 15.96 4.58 14.61
C GLY A 149 16.89 3.63 13.86
N SER A 150 16.37 2.48 13.43
CA SER A 150 17.09 1.54 12.57
C SER A 150 16.24 1.12 11.38
N ALA A 151 16.87 0.53 10.36
CA ALA A 151 16.17 -0.06 9.25
C ALA A 151 16.82 -1.38 8.83
N ASN A 152 16.00 -2.32 8.40
CA ASN A 152 16.41 -3.57 7.78
C ASN A 152 16.25 -3.45 6.27
N ILE A 153 17.30 -3.80 5.54
CA ILE A 153 17.32 -3.87 4.08
C ILE A 153 17.36 -5.35 3.73
N LEU A 154 16.40 -5.82 2.94
CA LEU A 154 16.40 -7.16 2.36
C LEU A 154 16.42 -7.04 0.84
N SER A 155 17.42 -7.63 0.19
CA SER A 155 17.46 -7.76 -1.27
C SER A 155 17.25 -9.22 -1.63
N THR A 156 16.19 -9.52 -2.39
CA THR A 156 15.90 -10.86 -2.88
C THR A 156 16.01 -10.87 -4.39
N THR A 157 16.89 -11.70 -4.94
CA THR A 157 17.00 -11.94 -6.39
C THR A 157 16.56 -13.37 -6.72
N PHE A 158 15.58 -13.49 -7.61
CA PHE A 158 15.16 -14.72 -8.24
C PHE A 158 15.72 -14.80 -9.66
N ASP A 159 16.61 -15.76 -9.90
CA ASP A 159 17.13 -16.10 -11.23
C ASP A 159 16.11 -16.99 -11.95
N LYS A 160 15.52 -16.48 -13.05
CA LYS A 160 14.48 -17.17 -13.82
C LYS A 160 15.01 -18.40 -14.54
N LYS A 161 16.26 -18.36 -15.03
CA LYS A 161 16.89 -19.44 -15.78
C LYS A 161 17.19 -20.63 -14.89
N ASN A 162 17.78 -20.38 -13.73
CA ASN A 162 18.19 -21.43 -12.79
C ASN A 162 17.11 -21.76 -11.76
N LYS A 163 16.01 -20.98 -11.71
CA LYS A 163 14.94 -21.09 -10.72
C LYS A 163 15.47 -21.07 -9.28
N LYS A 164 16.43 -20.19 -9.02
CA LYS A 164 17.08 -20.06 -7.71
C LYS A 164 16.78 -18.70 -7.10
N THR A 165 16.59 -18.69 -5.80
CA THR A 165 16.43 -17.47 -5.00
C THR A 165 17.67 -17.27 -4.15
N SER A 166 18.13 -16.03 -4.09
CA SER A 166 19.14 -15.57 -3.14
C SER A 166 18.60 -14.36 -2.40
N THR A 167 18.87 -14.28 -1.11
CA THR A 167 18.44 -13.17 -0.26
C THR A 167 19.61 -12.69 0.57
N GLU A 168 19.81 -11.38 0.57
CA GLU A 168 20.78 -10.68 1.41
C GLU A 168 20.02 -9.78 2.38
N ALA A 169 20.48 -9.74 3.63
CA ALA A 169 19.89 -8.92 4.67
C ALA A 169 20.96 -8.07 5.36
N LYS A 170 20.65 -6.79 5.59
CA LYS A 170 21.53 -5.84 6.28
C LYS A 170 20.72 -4.96 7.21
N LYS A 171 21.22 -4.72 8.43
CA LYS A 171 20.71 -3.69 9.33
C LYS A 171 21.54 -2.41 9.19
N THR A 172 20.87 -1.26 9.19
CA THR A 172 21.51 0.05 9.18
C THR A 172 20.84 0.99 10.18
N LYS A 173 21.54 2.06 10.56
CA LYS A 173 20.92 3.18 11.28
C LYS A 173 20.07 4.00 10.32
N ALA A 174 18.94 4.50 10.78
CA ALA A 174 18.05 5.34 9.99
C ALA A 174 17.46 6.45 10.87
N ASN A 175 17.44 7.68 10.36
CA ASN A 175 16.64 8.73 11.00
C ASN A 175 15.21 8.62 10.48
N VAL A 176 14.29 8.20 11.35
CA VAL A 176 12.87 7.96 11.04
C VAL A 176 11.97 9.15 11.41
N SER A 177 12.52 10.26 11.92
CA SER A 177 11.72 11.44 12.29
C SER A 177 10.93 12.03 11.12
N HIS A 178 11.41 11.82 9.89
CA HIS A 178 10.78 12.30 8.66
C HIS A 178 9.77 11.31 8.07
N ASN A 179 9.60 10.13 8.67
CA ASN A 179 8.67 9.10 8.19
C ASN A 179 7.24 9.33 8.70
N PHE A 180 7.04 10.28 9.62
CA PHE A 180 5.71 10.66 10.10
C PHE A 180 5.05 11.62 9.12
N ILE A 181 3.88 11.25 8.62
CA ILE A 181 3.10 12.02 7.64
C ILE A 181 1.68 12.22 8.17
N SER A 182 1.10 13.40 7.94
CA SER A 182 -0.29 13.64 8.32
C SER A 182 -1.25 12.67 7.61
N PRO A 183 -2.31 12.20 8.29
CA PRO A 183 -3.29 11.29 7.68
C PRO A 183 -4.15 11.99 6.61
N PRO A 184 -4.78 11.23 5.69
CA PRO A 184 -5.82 11.73 4.82
C PRO A 184 -6.97 12.39 5.60
N LYS A 185 -7.40 13.58 5.20
CA LYS A 185 -8.52 14.31 5.82
C LYS A 185 -9.90 13.87 5.35
N ASN A 186 -9.96 13.10 4.26
CA ASN A 186 -11.16 12.48 3.73
C ASN A 186 -10.76 11.26 2.87
N TYR A 187 -11.77 10.53 2.40
CA TYR A 187 -11.64 9.31 1.61
C TYR A 187 -10.95 9.46 0.24
N ILE A 188 -10.55 10.67 -0.19
CA ILE A 188 -9.78 10.93 -1.43
C ILE A 188 -8.49 11.75 -1.20
N ASP A 189 -8.18 12.15 0.04
CA ASP A 189 -7.05 13.04 0.36
C ASP A 189 -5.72 12.28 0.44
N TYR A 190 -5.23 11.84 -0.72
CA TYR A 190 -4.03 11.00 -0.84
C TYR A 190 -2.85 11.65 -1.53
N GLU A 191 -3.00 12.88 -2.04
CA GLU A 191 -1.96 13.56 -2.84
C GLU A 191 -0.59 13.58 -2.12
N LYS A 192 -0.59 13.80 -0.81
CA LYS A 192 0.63 13.81 0.02
C LYS A 192 1.32 12.45 0.16
N LEU A 193 0.58 11.36 0.00
CA LEU A 193 1.11 10.00 0.14
C LEU A 193 1.56 9.44 -1.23
N ILE A 194 0.92 9.87 -2.32
CA ILE A 194 1.24 9.40 -3.68
C ILE A 194 2.36 10.19 -4.37
N ASP A 195 2.85 11.27 -3.76
CA ASP A 195 3.99 12.06 -4.23
C ASP A 195 5.32 11.51 -3.70
N TYR A 196 5.60 10.24 -4.00
CA TYR A 196 6.75 9.52 -3.43
C TYR A 196 8.09 10.20 -3.72
N LYS A 197 8.22 10.99 -4.79
CA LYS A 197 9.47 11.70 -5.13
C LYS A 197 9.83 12.78 -4.12
N ASN A 198 8.83 13.35 -3.46
CA ASN A 198 9.01 14.35 -2.42
C ASN A 198 9.07 13.74 -1.01
N ILE A 199 8.61 12.49 -0.86
CA ILE A 199 8.65 11.74 0.41
C ILE A 199 9.97 10.98 0.54
N LEU A 200 10.41 10.32 -0.52
CA LEU A 200 11.55 9.42 -0.51
C LEU A 200 12.85 10.15 -0.77
N LYS A 201 13.88 9.79 -0.01
CA LYS A 201 15.25 10.14 -0.38
C LYS A 201 15.66 9.34 -1.62
N PRO A 202 16.44 9.93 -2.56
CA PRO A 202 16.90 9.23 -3.76
C PRO A 202 17.59 7.89 -3.45
N GLU A 203 18.36 7.84 -2.37
CA GLU A 203 19.07 6.64 -1.90
C GLU A 203 18.16 5.44 -1.55
N TYR A 204 16.85 5.64 -1.37
CA TYR A 204 15.89 4.56 -1.13
C TYR A 204 15.30 3.98 -2.42
N LEU A 205 15.46 4.66 -3.56
CA LEU A 205 14.98 4.23 -4.87
C LEU A 205 16.03 3.38 -5.62
N ASP A 206 17.32 3.57 -5.30
CA ASP A 206 18.45 2.88 -5.92
C ASP A 206 18.96 1.66 -5.11
N LEU A 207 18.22 1.24 -4.07
CA LEU A 207 18.50 0.03 -3.29
C LEU A 207 18.29 -1.23 -4.12
#